data_AF-A0A2T4UI25-F1
#
_entry.id   AF-A0A2T4UI25-F1
#
_cell.length_a   1.000
_cell.length_b   1.000
_cell.length_c   1.000
_cell.angle_alpha   90.00
_cell.angle_beta   90.00
_cell.angle_gamma   90.00
#
_symmetry.space_group_name_H-M   'P 1'
#
loop_
_entity.id
_entity.type
_entity.pdbx_description
1 polymer ?
#
loop_
_entity_poly.entity_id
_entity_poly.type
_entity_poly.pdbx_seq_one_letter_code
_entity_poly.pdbx_strand_id
1 'polypeptide(L)'
;MWRRAAAQHRARGRRRHRDAARAAARHRLGRRGPAVRPQRRRARRRVAAPGRHAMRGRRFPAILPTMAAALCAAAVPGATAHAAALPAAWLYDPAAVAEIDVTLAAGSRDALRRAPATYAPATIAVRTPGRTVAAAPGRIRLKGSTSFRDLDGKAAFKLRFDSGHRPDGVRTLTLNNMVQDPSMVHELLAYTAFAAVGLPAPRVGYAFVRLDGEPYGLYANVETYEPALLARHFPATTHLYEAEGPPSLPADAVPGMTDAFELDQGPDDRTDLERLAALAATPGEGWARRVAPALDVPALVRYLATERYVGQFDGYAGLAGETPSNVFFHAGPDGVFSLLPWGMDQAFRERIPYGAAAGGALAAGCQSDPACLRAYADAVHDVRTTLATAGLDELAQRTAALLAPWQERDPRREHSLAEIAAAVDATVRFARERPADADLRTPAAGPGPAERTPVSVPSDPPAAAAPPAVLDLGTTAPATAAGPTTAPAAPVAPARLRARATLGDRGRLRVTVRAPYAGTVAVTAPGCRRTRPLAADRPVVLTCRIAATALARARREGRPLLVRARLSAAPRRALTATVRVPVR
;
A
#
# COMPACT_ATOMS: atom_id res chain seq x y z
N MET A 1 -37.00 -37.18 20.60
CA MET A 1 -37.46 -36.26 19.52
C MET A 1 -36.38 -35.30 18.99
N TRP A 2 -35.50 -34.74 19.82
CA TRP A 2 -34.49 -33.74 19.40
C TRP A 2 -33.42 -34.21 18.40
N ARG A 3 -33.03 -35.49 18.41
CA ARG A 3 -32.06 -36.04 17.45
C ARG A 3 -32.59 -36.17 16.02
N ARG A 4 -33.91 -36.32 15.83
CA ARG A 4 -34.54 -36.39 14.51
C ARG A 4 -34.70 -35.00 13.87
N ALA A 5 -34.96 -33.96 14.66
CA ALA A 5 -35.03 -32.57 14.20
C ALA A 5 -33.67 -32.03 13.72
N ALA A 6 -32.57 -32.36 14.42
CA ALA A 6 -31.22 -31.96 14.02
C ALA A 6 -30.73 -32.65 12.73
N ALA A 7 -31.15 -33.90 12.48
CA ALA A 7 -30.85 -34.62 11.25
C ALA A 7 -31.61 -34.05 10.04
N GLN A 8 -32.87 -33.66 10.22
CA GLN A 8 -33.66 -33.00 9.18
C GLN A 8 -33.14 -31.60 8.83
N HIS A 9 -32.64 -30.83 9.81
CA HIS A 9 -31.99 -29.54 9.57
C HIS A 9 -30.68 -29.67 8.77
N ARG A 10 -29.85 -30.67 9.09
CA ARG A 10 -28.60 -30.95 8.36
C ARG A 10 -28.84 -31.45 6.94
N ALA A 11 -29.90 -32.24 6.72
CA ALA A 11 -30.30 -32.69 5.38
C ALA A 11 -30.85 -31.55 4.51
N ARG A 12 -31.62 -30.62 5.09
CA ARG A 12 -32.15 -29.42 4.40
C ARG A 12 -31.03 -28.42 4.06
N GLY A 13 -30.04 -28.25 4.93
CA GLY A 13 -28.86 -27.41 4.66
C GLY A 13 -27.97 -27.95 3.52
N ARG A 14 -27.78 -29.28 3.45
CA ARG A 14 -27.02 -29.92 2.36
C ARG A 14 -27.72 -29.88 1.00
N ARG A 15 -29.06 -29.90 0.96
CA ARG A 15 -29.83 -29.70 -0.28
C ARG A 15 -29.73 -28.25 -0.76
N ARG A 16 -29.90 -27.25 0.12
CA ARG A 16 -29.76 -25.82 -0.24
C ARG A 16 -28.37 -25.45 -0.79
N HIS A 17 -27.28 -26.02 -0.24
CA HIS A 17 -25.94 -25.81 -0.79
C HIS A 17 -25.72 -26.47 -2.17
N ARG A 18 -26.30 -27.65 -2.42
CA ARG A 18 -26.25 -28.29 -3.74
C ARG A 18 -27.08 -27.56 -4.78
N ASP A 19 -28.22 -26.99 -4.39
CA ASP A 19 -29.09 -26.23 -5.29
C ASP A 19 -28.49 -24.86 -5.63
N ALA A 20 -27.83 -24.19 -4.68
CA ALA A 20 -27.07 -22.97 -4.93
C ALA A 20 -25.84 -23.19 -5.85
N ALA A 21 -25.11 -24.31 -5.68
CA ALA A 21 -24.01 -24.67 -6.56
C ALA A 21 -24.49 -25.03 -7.98
N ARG A 22 -25.66 -25.66 -8.12
CA ARG A 22 -26.29 -25.95 -9.42
C ARG A 22 -26.84 -24.69 -10.11
N ALA A 23 -27.35 -23.72 -9.34
CA ALA A 23 -27.77 -22.42 -9.87
C ALA A 23 -26.57 -21.60 -10.39
N ALA A 24 -25.45 -21.60 -9.66
CA ALA A 24 -24.21 -20.94 -10.09
C ALA A 24 -23.57 -21.59 -11.34
N ALA A 25 -23.65 -22.92 -11.47
CA ALA A 25 -23.18 -23.63 -12.67
C ALA A 25 -24.06 -23.38 -13.90
N ARG A 26 -25.39 -23.27 -13.72
CA ARG A 26 -26.33 -22.93 -14.81
C ARG A 26 -26.17 -21.48 -15.29
N HIS A 27 -25.80 -20.56 -14.40
CA HIS A 27 -25.50 -19.18 -14.78
C HIS A 27 -24.23 -19.01 -15.62
N ARG A 28 -23.28 -19.97 -15.54
CA ARG A 28 -22.04 -19.99 -16.35
C ARG A 28 -22.20 -20.67 -17.72
N LEU A 29 -23.23 -21.50 -17.92
CA LEU A 29 -23.47 -22.22 -19.18
C LEU A 29 -24.53 -21.56 -20.09
N GLY A 30 -25.26 -20.54 -19.62
CA GLY A 30 -26.32 -19.85 -20.38
C GLY A 30 -25.89 -18.66 -21.25
N ARG A 31 -24.58 -18.39 -21.39
CA ARG A 31 -24.04 -17.23 -22.16
C ARG A 31 -23.41 -17.61 -23.50
N ARG A 32 -23.97 -18.61 -24.20
CA ARG A 32 -23.69 -18.86 -25.62
C ARG A 32 -25.01 -18.92 -26.39
N GLY A 33 -25.42 -17.76 -26.91
CA GLY A 33 -26.43 -17.62 -27.97
C GLY A 33 -25.74 -17.34 -29.31
N PRO A 34 -26.38 -17.64 -30.45
CA PRO A 34 -25.70 -18.00 -31.69
C PRO A 34 -25.15 -16.81 -32.48
N ALA A 35 -24.08 -17.08 -33.21
CA ALA A 35 -23.45 -16.16 -34.16
C ALA A 35 -24.42 -15.74 -35.27
N VAL A 36 -24.61 -14.42 -35.44
CA VAL A 36 -25.30 -13.84 -36.59
C VAL A 36 -24.25 -13.22 -37.51
N ARG A 37 -24.21 -13.70 -38.76
CA ARG A 37 -23.35 -13.23 -39.85
C ARG A 37 -23.64 -11.76 -40.21
N PRO A 38 -22.65 -10.99 -40.69
CA PRO A 38 -22.85 -9.59 -41.03
C PRO A 38 -23.49 -9.45 -42.42
N GLN A 39 -24.66 -8.81 -42.48
CA GLN A 39 -25.30 -8.42 -43.74
C GLN A 39 -24.93 -6.98 -44.06
N ARG A 40 -24.19 -6.81 -45.18
CA ARG A 40 -23.88 -5.52 -45.80
C ARG A 40 -25.17 -4.79 -46.16
N ARG A 41 -25.33 -3.55 -45.71
CA ARG A 41 -26.18 -2.57 -46.39
C ARG A 41 -25.45 -1.24 -46.56
N ARG A 42 -25.26 -0.89 -47.83
CA ARG A 42 -24.81 0.42 -48.30
C ARG A 42 -25.84 1.48 -47.90
N ALA A 43 -25.38 2.56 -47.29
CA ALA A 43 -26.12 3.82 -47.24
C ALA A 43 -25.19 4.93 -47.74
N ARG A 44 -25.47 5.41 -48.96
CA ARG A 44 -24.90 6.63 -49.53
C ARG A 44 -25.49 7.82 -48.77
N ARG A 45 -24.67 8.69 -48.18
CA ARG A 45 -25.03 10.11 -48.00
C ARG A 45 -23.82 11.01 -48.26
N ARG A 46 -24.12 12.06 -49.00
CA ARG A 46 -23.24 13.05 -49.64
C ARG A 46 -22.55 13.93 -48.60
N VAL A 47 -21.25 14.18 -48.78
CA VAL A 47 -20.52 15.28 -48.14
C VAL A 47 -20.33 16.36 -49.19
N ALA A 48 -20.82 17.56 -48.90
CA ALA A 48 -20.52 18.78 -49.64
C ALA A 48 -19.48 19.58 -48.84
N ALA A 49 -18.35 19.88 -49.48
CA ALA A 49 -17.50 21.04 -49.17
C ALA A 49 -18.04 22.25 -49.95
N PRO A 50 -17.81 23.52 -49.54
CA PRO A 50 -16.52 24.21 -49.74
C PRO A 50 -16.18 25.19 -48.57
N GLY A 51 -15.06 25.91 -48.49
CA GLY A 51 -14.07 26.26 -49.49
C GLY A 51 -12.85 26.97 -48.88
N ARG A 52 -11.83 27.09 -49.71
CA ARG A 52 -10.53 27.73 -49.47
C ARG A 52 -10.64 29.24 -49.72
N HIS A 53 -9.96 30.06 -48.93
CA HIS A 53 -9.52 31.39 -49.36
C HIS A 53 -8.01 31.53 -49.18
N ALA A 54 -7.40 32.01 -50.25
CA ALA A 54 -5.97 32.11 -50.48
C ALA A 54 -5.41 33.47 -50.03
N MET A 55 -4.09 33.45 -49.85
CA MET A 55 -3.17 34.53 -49.49
C MET A 55 -3.37 35.88 -50.20
N ARG A 56 -3.02 36.96 -49.48
CA ARG A 56 -2.36 38.13 -50.05
C ARG A 56 -1.30 38.66 -49.08
N GLY A 57 -0.04 38.63 -49.51
CA GLY A 57 1.06 39.32 -48.86
C GLY A 57 1.10 40.80 -49.21
N ARG A 58 1.73 41.62 -48.38
CA ARG A 58 2.23 42.95 -48.72
C ARG A 58 3.48 43.32 -47.92
N ARG A 59 4.49 43.61 -48.74
CA ARG A 59 5.83 44.21 -48.63
C ARG A 59 6.14 45.16 -47.45
N PHE A 60 7.37 45.04 -46.96
CA PHE A 60 8.16 46.04 -46.21
C PHE A 60 8.43 47.32 -47.00
N PRO A 61 8.73 48.43 -46.30
CA PRO A 61 10.04 49.07 -46.46
C PRO A 61 10.70 49.39 -45.10
N ALA A 62 11.92 49.91 -45.19
CA ALA A 62 12.99 49.87 -44.19
C ALA A 62 13.24 51.20 -43.45
N ILE A 63 14.24 51.15 -42.55
CA ILE A 63 15.23 52.20 -42.19
C ILE A 63 15.22 52.71 -40.73
N LEU A 64 16.30 52.29 -40.05
CA LEU A 64 17.15 52.86 -38.97
C LEU A 64 16.64 53.21 -37.55
N PRO A 65 17.54 53.07 -36.54
CA PRO A 65 17.23 53.09 -35.11
C PRO A 65 17.57 54.44 -34.45
N THR A 66 16.79 54.83 -33.45
CA THR A 66 17.13 55.92 -32.54
C THR A 66 16.87 55.52 -31.10
N MET A 67 17.97 55.51 -30.33
CA MET A 67 18.13 55.68 -28.89
C MET A 67 16.91 55.57 -27.97
N ALA A 68 17.02 54.71 -26.95
CA ALA A 68 16.92 55.15 -25.55
C ALA A 68 17.36 54.02 -24.62
N ALA A 69 18.54 54.18 -24.00
CA ALA A 69 18.85 53.50 -22.76
C ALA A 69 17.96 54.11 -21.67
N ALA A 70 16.97 53.35 -21.21
CA ALA A 70 16.21 53.65 -20.01
C ALA A 70 16.17 52.39 -19.15
N LEU A 71 16.70 52.52 -17.93
CA LEU A 71 16.58 51.56 -16.85
C LEU A 71 15.10 51.17 -16.69
N CYS A 72 14.76 49.93 -17.04
CA CYS A 72 13.58 49.27 -16.50
C CYS A 72 14.07 48.33 -15.40
N ALA A 73 13.89 48.76 -14.15
CA ALA A 73 13.74 47.85 -13.04
C ALA A 73 12.61 46.88 -13.41
N ALA A 74 12.96 45.64 -13.73
CA ALA A 74 11.98 44.58 -13.87
C ALA A 74 11.45 44.30 -12.46
N ALA A 75 10.42 45.05 -12.08
CA ALA A 75 9.49 44.63 -11.05
C ALA A 75 9.00 43.24 -11.46
N VAL A 76 9.48 42.21 -10.76
CA VAL A 76 8.86 40.88 -10.80
C VAL A 76 7.40 41.12 -10.43
N PRO A 77 6.43 40.95 -11.34
CA PRO A 77 5.05 41.01 -10.95
C PRO A 77 4.86 39.85 -9.98
N GLY A 78 4.55 40.18 -8.73
CA GLY A 78 4.20 39.22 -7.72
C GLY A 78 3.15 38.29 -8.31
N ALA A 79 3.54 37.04 -8.52
CA ALA A 79 2.63 35.97 -8.83
C ALA A 79 1.85 35.65 -7.57
N THR A 80 0.90 36.50 -7.18
CA THR A 80 -0.32 36.03 -6.52
C THR A 80 -1.14 35.33 -7.59
N ALA A 81 -0.63 34.19 -8.06
CA ALA A 81 -1.49 33.18 -8.63
C ALA A 81 -2.44 32.81 -7.50
N HIS A 82 -3.66 33.34 -7.56
CA HIS A 82 -4.77 32.78 -6.79
C HIS A 82 -4.84 31.33 -7.25
N ALA A 83 -4.23 30.41 -6.49
CA ALA A 83 -4.25 29.00 -6.80
C ALA A 83 -5.72 28.64 -6.95
N ALA A 84 -6.14 28.33 -8.17
CA ALA A 84 -7.55 28.06 -8.44
C ALA A 84 -8.00 26.98 -7.45
N ALA A 85 -9.01 27.31 -6.64
CA ALA A 85 -9.46 26.42 -5.58
C ALA A 85 -9.79 25.05 -6.20
N LEU A 86 -9.19 23.99 -5.66
CA LEU A 86 -9.42 22.64 -6.17
C LEU A 86 -10.91 22.32 -6.11
N PRO A 87 -11.51 21.76 -7.18
CA PRO A 87 -12.90 21.34 -7.16
C PRO A 87 -13.21 20.46 -5.96
N ALA A 88 -14.38 20.66 -5.36
CA ALA A 88 -14.85 19.91 -4.20
C ALA A 88 -13.96 19.98 -2.94
N ALA A 89 -12.99 20.92 -2.85
CA ALA A 89 -12.09 21.01 -1.70
C ALA A 89 -12.83 21.15 -0.36
N TRP A 90 -13.98 21.82 -0.36
CA TRP A 90 -14.83 21.99 0.81
C TRP A 90 -15.35 20.67 1.43
N LEU A 91 -15.38 19.55 0.67
CA LEU A 91 -15.74 18.23 1.20
C LEU A 91 -14.58 17.54 1.94
N TYR A 92 -13.37 18.02 1.72
CA TYR A 92 -12.12 17.44 2.23
C TYR A 92 -11.29 18.49 2.98
N ASP A 93 -11.95 19.51 3.52
CA ASP A 93 -11.30 20.53 4.33
C ASP A 93 -10.93 19.94 5.71
N PRO A 94 -9.64 19.80 6.05
CA PRO A 94 -9.23 19.24 7.33
C PRO A 94 -9.44 20.21 8.50
N ALA A 95 -9.81 21.47 8.25
CA ALA A 95 -10.08 22.47 9.28
C ALA A 95 -11.56 22.51 9.72
N ALA A 96 -12.42 21.67 9.13
CA ALA A 96 -13.82 21.58 9.47
C ALA A 96 -14.30 20.13 9.53
N VAL A 97 -15.39 19.91 10.28
CA VAL A 97 -16.12 18.63 10.27
C VAL A 97 -17.43 18.84 9.54
N ALA A 98 -17.61 18.12 8.42
CA ALA A 98 -18.86 18.08 7.70
C ALA A 98 -19.93 17.34 8.51
N GLU A 99 -21.17 17.78 8.44
CA GLU A 99 -22.31 16.99 8.91
C GLU A 99 -22.94 16.28 7.71
N ILE A 100 -23.02 14.95 7.78
CA ILE A 100 -23.60 14.14 6.72
C ILE A 100 -24.81 13.40 7.26
N ASP A 101 -25.99 13.73 6.76
CA ASP A 101 -27.20 12.98 7.10
C ASP A 101 -27.47 11.96 5.99
N VAL A 102 -27.62 10.70 6.40
CA VAL A 102 -27.99 9.59 5.52
C VAL A 102 -29.33 9.04 5.98
N THR A 103 -30.31 8.97 5.08
CA THR A 103 -31.60 8.33 5.34
C THR A 103 -31.73 7.08 4.49
N LEU A 104 -31.82 5.92 5.12
CA LEU A 104 -31.98 4.65 4.42
C LEU A 104 -33.40 4.56 3.83
N ALA A 105 -33.48 4.13 2.57
CA ALA A 105 -34.78 3.79 2.00
C ALA A 105 -35.37 2.54 2.70
N ALA A 106 -36.69 2.35 2.56
CA ALA A 106 -37.36 1.16 3.08
C ALA A 106 -36.67 -0.14 2.59
N GLY A 107 -36.37 -1.05 3.53
CA GLY A 107 -35.69 -2.31 3.24
C GLY A 107 -34.16 -2.22 3.04
N SER A 108 -33.57 -1.02 2.92
CA SER A 108 -32.11 -0.88 2.75
C SER A 108 -31.32 -1.37 3.96
N ARG A 109 -31.82 -1.17 5.18
CA ARG A 109 -31.18 -1.70 6.40
C ARG A 109 -31.02 -3.24 6.34
N ASP A 110 -32.08 -3.95 5.96
CA ASP A 110 -32.04 -5.40 5.82
C ASP A 110 -31.17 -5.86 4.64
N ALA A 111 -31.18 -5.10 3.54
CA ALA A 111 -30.31 -5.36 2.40
C ALA A 111 -28.82 -5.27 2.78
N LEU A 112 -28.43 -4.23 3.52
CA LEU A 112 -27.07 -4.04 4.02
C LEU A 112 -26.67 -5.14 5.01
N ARG A 113 -27.57 -5.61 5.88
CA ARG A 113 -27.28 -6.76 6.77
C ARG A 113 -27.02 -8.04 5.99
N ARG A 114 -27.76 -8.28 4.90
CA ARG A 114 -27.61 -9.50 4.08
C ARG A 114 -26.40 -9.44 3.15
N ALA A 115 -26.12 -8.29 2.57
CA ALA A 115 -25.07 -8.09 1.58
C ALA A 115 -24.35 -6.74 1.82
N PRO A 116 -23.46 -6.67 2.83
CA PRO A 116 -22.85 -5.40 3.27
C PRO A 116 -22.09 -4.64 2.17
N ALA A 117 -21.43 -5.35 1.26
CA ALA A 117 -20.66 -4.77 0.17
C ALA A 117 -21.54 -4.33 -1.03
N THR A 118 -22.83 -4.62 -1.03
CA THR A 118 -23.76 -4.24 -2.09
C THR A 118 -24.42 -2.90 -1.76
N TYR A 119 -24.44 -1.99 -2.74
CA TYR A 119 -25.12 -0.71 -2.59
C TYR A 119 -26.62 -0.87 -2.37
N ALA A 120 -27.14 -0.24 -1.33
CA ALA A 120 -28.56 -0.09 -1.04
C ALA A 120 -28.98 1.39 -1.23
N PRO A 121 -30.23 1.67 -1.63
CA PRO A 121 -30.71 3.05 -1.79
C PRO A 121 -30.75 3.85 -0.48
N ALA A 122 -30.36 5.13 -0.56
CA ALA A 122 -30.46 6.09 0.54
C ALA A 122 -30.60 7.53 0.00
N THR A 123 -30.93 8.46 0.88
CA THR A 123 -30.82 9.90 0.63
C THR A 123 -29.62 10.45 1.39
N ILE A 124 -28.86 11.36 0.78
CA ILE A 124 -27.64 11.94 1.35
C ILE A 124 -27.78 13.47 1.36
N ALA A 125 -27.55 14.09 2.51
CA ALA A 125 -27.38 15.53 2.66
C ALA A 125 -26.00 15.81 3.26
N VAL A 126 -25.37 16.91 2.84
CA VAL A 126 -24.05 17.31 3.37
C VAL A 126 -24.10 18.78 3.77
N ARG A 127 -23.64 19.09 4.97
CA ARG A 127 -23.46 20.47 5.45
C ARG A 127 -22.02 20.66 5.90
N THR A 128 -21.46 21.79 5.52
CA THR A 128 -20.17 22.30 5.99
C THR A 128 -20.36 23.78 6.34
N PRO A 129 -19.44 24.42 7.08
CA PRO A 129 -19.56 25.84 7.41
C PRO A 129 -19.76 26.76 6.19
N GLY A 130 -19.16 26.42 5.04
CA GLY A 130 -19.22 27.22 3.82
C GLY A 130 -20.23 26.76 2.76
N ARG A 131 -20.81 25.55 2.89
CA ARG A 131 -21.66 24.97 1.83
C ARG A 131 -22.59 23.89 2.31
N THR A 132 -23.79 23.87 1.71
CA THR A 132 -24.81 22.84 1.92
C THR A 132 -25.19 22.18 0.60
N VAL A 133 -25.28 20.86 0.63
CA VAL A 133 -25.92 20.02 -0.38
C VAL A 133 -27.21 19.50 0.23
N ALA A 134 -28.33 19.91 -0.33
CA ALA A 134 -29.66 19.45 0.09
C ALA A 134 -29.77 17.93 -0.05
N ALA A 135 -30.70 17.34 0.71
CA ALA A 135 -30.98 15.91 0.66
C ALA A 135 -31.26 15.45 -0.77
N ALA A 136 -30.42 14.55 -1.28
CA ALA A 136 -30.47 14.08 -2.65
C ALA A 136 -30.40 12.55 -2.75
N PRO A 137 -30.99 11.93 -3.79
CA PRO A 137 -30.92 10.50 -4.01
C PRO A 137 -29.48 9.99 -4.15
N GLY A 138 -29.22 8.84 -3.55
CA GLY A 138 -27.95 8.15 -3.63
C GLY A 138 -28.01 6.72 -3.11
N ARG A 139 -26.83 6.19 -2.80
CA ARG A 139 -26.66 4.80 -2.36
C ARG A 139 -25.59 4.71 -1.30
N ILE A 140 -25.75 3.73 -0.43
CA ILE A 140 -24.82 3.42 0.65
C ILE A 140 -24.43 1.96 0.57
N ARG A 141 -23.17 1.65 0.86
CA ARG A 141 -22.73 0.29 1.18
C ARG A 141 -21.78 0.33 2.37
N LEU A 142 -21.66 -0.80 3.06
CA LEU A 142 -20.61 -0.99 4.04
C LEU A 142 -19.29 -1.33 3.33
N LYS A 143 -18.19 -1.09 4.02
CA LYS A 143 -16.85 -1.45 3.56
C LYS A 143 -15.95 -1.89 4.71
N GLY A 144 -14.77 -2.36 4.34
CA GLY A 144 -13.71 -2.78 5.26
C GLY A 144 -13.52 -4.29 5.26
N SER A 145 -12.32 -4.69 5.66
CA SER A 145 -11.91 -6.06 5.92
C SER A 145 -11.70 -6.23 7.43
N THR A 146 -10.50 -5.94 7.94
CA THR A 146 -10.20 -5.97 9.38
C THR A 146 -10.98 -4.92 10.17
N SER A 147 -11.19 -3.74 9.58
CA SER A 147 -11.97 -2.63 10.15
C SER A 147 -13.48 -2.77 9.96
N PHE A 148 -13.96 -3.86 9.33
CA PHE A 148 -15.40 -4.04 9.10
C PHE A 148 -16.18 -4.09 10.42
N ARG A 149 -17.28 -3.36 10.46
CA ARG A 149 -18.35 -3.47 11.47
C ARG A 149 -19.68 -3.47 10.71
N ASP A 150 -20.65 -4.21 11.21
CA ASP A 150 -22.02 -4.11 10.70
C ASP A 150 -22.70 -2.81 11.17
N LEU A 151 -23.96 -2.60 10.77
CA LEU A 151 -24.70 -1.38 11.10
C LEU A 151 -24.92 -1.15 12.61
N ASP A 152 -24.83 -2.20 13.43
CA ASP A 152 -25.01 -2.08 14.88
C ASP A 152 -23.72 -1.58 15.56
N GLY A 153 -22.55 -1.87 14.98
CA GLY A 153 -21.26 -1.29 15.35
C GLY A 153 -20.93 0.01 14.61
N LYS A 154 -19.65 0.42 14.66
CA LYS A 154 -19.14 1.61 13.94
C LYS A 154 -18.82 1.27 12.47
N ALA A 155 -19.83 1.03 11.64
CA ALA A 155 -19.63 0.64 10.24
C ALA A 155 -18.90 1.74 9.44
N ALA A 156 -18.02 1.35 8.51
CA ALA A 156 -17.46 2.24 7.50
C ALA A 156 -18.34 2.24 6.25
N PHE A 157 -18.43 3.38 5.56
CA PHE A 157 -19.35 3.57 4.44
C PHE A 157 -18.64 3.97 3.15
N LYS A 158 -19.17 3.51 2.01
CA LYS A 158 -19.08 4.30 0.76
C LYS A 158 -20.46 4.87 0.47
N LEU A 159 -20.54 6.19 0.31
CA LEU A 159 -21.75 6.91 -0.09
C LEU A 159 -21.62 7.33 -1.54
N ARG A 160 -22.55 6.93 -2.40
CA ARG A 160 -22.52 7.23 -3.83
C ARG A 160 -23.71 8.11 -4.17
N PHE A 161 -23.45 9.29 -4.73
CA PHE A 161 -24.49 10.17 -5.26
C PHE A 161 -24.98 9.66 -6.61
N ASP A 162 -26.29 9.71 -6.83
CA ASP A 162 -26.86 9.40 -8.13
C ASP A 162 -26.43 10.45 -9.18
N SER A 163 -26.49 10.08 -10.46
CA SER A 163 -26.17 10.99 -11.56
C SER A 163 -27.06 12.24 -11.52
N GLY A 164 -26.48 13.42 -11.66
CA GLY A 164 -27.19 14.72 -11.56
C GLY A 164 -27.20 15.33 -10.16
N HIS A 165 -26.84 14.57 -9.12
CA HIS A 165 -26.82 15.02 -7.72
C HIS A 165 -25.41 15.07 -7.12
N ARG A 166 -24.37 15.06 -7.98
CA ARG A 166 -22.98 14.98 -7.56
C ARG A 166 -22.46 16.37 -7.17
N PRO A 167 -22.09 16.61 -5.90
CA PRO A 167 -21.49 17.87 -5.50
C PRO A 167 -20.15 18.06 -6.17
N ASP A 168 -20.02 19.10 -7.00
CA ASP A 168 -18.80 19.41 -7.77
C ASP A 168 -18.23 18.19 -8.53
N GLY A 169 -19.12 17.33 -9.02
CA GLY A 169 -18.73 16.13 -9.76
C GLY A 169 -18.29 14.93 -8.90
N VAL A 170 -18.19 15.08 -7.56
CA VAL A 170 -17.86 13.98 -6.65
C VAL A 170 -18.96 12.91 -6.71
N ARG A 171 -18.59 11.70 -7.14
CA ARG A 171 -19.55 10.60 -7.25
C ARG A 171 -19.61 9.79 -5.97
N THR A 172 -18.48 9.61 -5.26
CA THR A 172 -18.41 8.77 -4.08
C THR A 172 -17.67 9.46 -2.93
N LEU A 173 -18.25 9.42 -1.71
CA LEU A 173 -17.55 9.70 -0.45
C LEU A 173 -17.13 8.37 0.19
N THR A 174 -15.89 8.28 0.65
CA THR A 174 -15.39 7.13 1.40
C THR A 174 -15.21 7.55 2.85
N LEU A 175 -16.11 7.06 3.71
CA LEU A 175 -16.15 7.39 5.13
C LEU A 175 -15.53 6.24 5.93
N ASN A 176 -14.29 6.45 6.36
CA ASN A 176 -13.54 5.51 7.20
C ASN A 176 -13.94 5.68 8.67
N ASN A 177 -14.24 4.56 9.33
CA ASN A 177 -14.72 4.53 10.72
C ASN A 177 -13.63 4.76 11.76
N MET A 178 -12.35 4.77 11.35
CA MET A 178 -11.16 5.00 12.18
C MET A 178 -11.02 4.03 13.36
N VAL A 179 -11.66 2.85 13.32
CA VAL A 179 -11.59 1.89 14.46
C VAL A 179 -10.19 1.33 14.68
N GLN A 180 -9.40 1.26 13.61
CA GLN A 180 -8.01 0.83 13.66
C GLN A 180 -7.03 1.96 13.94
N ASP A 181 -7.48 3.22 14.00
CA ASP A 181 -6.68 4.40 14.35
C ASP A 181 -7.27 5.12 15.58
N PRO A 182 -6.81 4.81 16.80
CA PRO A 182 -7.24 5.50 18.01
C PRO A 182 -6.95 7.00 17.99
N SER A 183 -5.94 7.47 17.24
CA SER A 183 -5.63 8.90 17.17
C SER A 183 -6.63 9.67 16.29
N MET A 184 -7.28 8.96 15.35
CA MET A 184 -8.17 9.50 14.32
C MET A 184 -7.51 10.50 13.36
N VAL A 185 -6.18 10.63 13.35
CA VAL A 185 -5.44 11.61 12.53
C VAL A 185 -4.50 10.98 11.50
N HIS A 186 -4.23 9.67 11.56
CA HIS A 186 -3.17 9.06 10.75
C HIS A 186 -3.38 9.22 9.25
N GLU A 187 -4.59 9.01 8.74
CA GLU A 187 -4.86 9.11 7.30
C GLU A 187 -4.64 10.54 6.79
N LEU A 188 -5.10 11.56 7.53
CA LEU A 188 -4.84 12.96 7.18
C LEU A 188 -3.33 13.23 7.10
N LEU A 189 -2.58 12.84 8.12
CA LEU A 189 -1.14 13.09 8.19
C LEU A 189 -0.38 12.34 7.10
N ALA A 190 -0.72 11.07 6.86
CA ALA A 190 -0.04 10.25 5.89
C ALA A 190 -0.26 10.79 4.48
N TYR A 191 -1.51 11.01 4.05
CA TYR A 191 -1.75 11.53 2.71
C TYR A 191 -1.24 12.97 2.53
N THR A 192 -1.22 13.78 3.60
CA THR A 192 -0.54 15.09 3.59
C THR A 192 0.95 14.93 3.33
N ALA A 193 1.61 13.94 3.94
CA ALA A 193 3.03 13.66 3.71
C ALA A 193 3.30 13.23 2.26
N PHE A 194 2.48 12.34 1.69
CA PHE A 194 2.59 11.96 0.28
C PHE A 194 2.40 13.15 -0.67
N ALA A 195 1.40 13.99 -0.42
CA ALA A 195 1.16 15.20 -1.21
C ALA A 195 2.31 16.21 -1.10
N ALA A 196 2.88 16.41 0.10
CA ALA A 196 3.97 17.36 0.35
C ALA A 196 5.25 17.04 -0.44
N VAL A 197 5.49 15.75 -0.74
CA VAL A 197 6.62 15.31 -1.57
C VAL A 197 6.25 15.17 -3.05
N GLY A 198 5.08 15.67 -3.45
CA GLY A 198 4.64 15.69 -4.84
C GLY A 198 4.11 14.35 -5.36
N LEU A 199 3.80 13.39 -4.50
CA LEU A 199 3.12 12.15 -4.91
C LEU A 199 1.60 12.37 -4.98
N PRO A 200 0.91 11.73 -5.93
CA PRO A 200 -0.55 11.76 -5.97
C PRO A 200 -1.12 11.13 -4.70
N ALA A 201 -1.99 11.84 -4.00
CA ALA A 201 -2.59 11.38 -2.76
C ALA A 201 -4.04 11.86 -2.61
N PRO A 202 -4.90 11.08 -1.94
CA PRO A 202 -6.23 11.52 -1.53
C PRO A 202 -6.18 12.74 -0.63
N ARG A 203 -7.15 13.65 -0.80
CA ARG A 203 -7.47 14.64 0.24
C ARG A 203 -8.24 13.96 1.37
N VAL A 204 -8.12 14.48 2.59
CA VAL A 204 -8.87 13.99 3.76
C VAL A 204 -9.55 15.16 4.46
N GLY A 205 -10.85 15.02 4.66
CA GLY A 205 -11.61 15.83 5.62
C GLY A 205 -12.25 14.94 6.68
N TYR A 206 -13.11 15.53 7.50
CA TYR A 206 -13.83 14.79 8.54
C TYR A 206 -15.34 14.97 8.38
N ALA A 207 -16.09 13.97 8.84
CA ALA A 207 -17.54 14.00 8.84
C ALA A 207 -18.13 13.43 10.13
N PHE A 208 -19.13 14.11 10.68
CA PHE A 208 -20.04 13.55 11.67
C PHE A 208 -21.30 13.07 10.97
N VAL A 209 -21.53 11.76 11.00
CA VAL A 209 -22.61 11.11 10.28
C VAL A 209 -23.83 10.95 11.20
N ARG A 210 -25.02 11.27 10.68
CA ARG A 210 -26.29 10.79 11.21
C ARG A 210 -26.92 9.78 10.26
N LEU A 211 -27.46 8.69 10.81
CA LEU A 211 -28.13 7.65 10.05
C LEU A 211 -29.59 7.55 10.51
N ASP A 212 -30.53 7.80 9.61
CA ASP A 212 -31.98 7.87 9.89
C ASP A 212 -32.32 8.90 10.98
N GLY A 213 -31.62 10.04 10.98
CA GLY A 213 -31.82 11.12 11.96
C GLY A 213 -31.02 10.96 13.25
N GLU A 214 -30.51 9.77 13.54
CA GLU A 214 -29.78 9.47 14.77
C GLU A 214 -28.26 9.69 14.61
N PRO A 215 -27.56 10.26 15.60
CA PRO A 215 -26.10 10.31 15.62
C PRO A 215 -25.49 8.93 15.40
N TYR A 216 -24.65 8.80 14.37
CA TYR A 216 -23.96 7.56 14.05
C TYR A 216 -22.51 7.58 14.51
N GLY A 217 -21.75 8.62 14.18
CA GLY A 217 -20.39 8.81 14.71
C GLY A 217 -19.50 9.72 13.88
N LEU A 218 -18.24 9.86 14.30
CA LEU A 218 -17.19 10.63 13.63
C LEU A 218 -16.38 9.74 12.66
N TYR A 219 -16.10 10.28 11.47
CA TYR A 219 -15.46 9.60 10.34
C TYR A 219 -14.37 10.45 9.70
N ALA A 220 -13.34 9.81 9.17
CA ALA A 220 -12.48 10.41 8.15
C ALA A 220 -13.16 10.26 6.78
N ASN A 221 -13.30 11.36 6.04
CA ASN A 221 -13.75 11.36 4.65
C ASN A 221 -12.52 11.40 3.74
N VAL A 222 -12.15 10.25 3.20
CA VAL A 222 -10.99 10.09 2.31
C VAL A 222 -11.45 10.19 0.86
N GLU A 223 -10.79 11.04 0.09
CA GLU A 223 -11.08 11.19 -1.34
C GLU A 223 -10.86 9.86 -2.06
N THR A 224 -11.86 9.42 -2.83
CA THR A 224 -11.75 8.16 -3.57
C THR A 224 -10.95 8.40 -4.85
N TYR A 225 -10.11 7.43 -5.25
CA TYR A 225 -9.45 7.42 -6.56
C TYR A 225 -10.47 7.26 -7.69
N GLU A 226 -11.16 8.37 -7.98
CA GLU A 226 -12.05 8.52 -9.12
C GLU A 226 -11.34 9.35 -10.21
N PRO A 227 -11.85 9.33 -11.45
CA PRO A 227 -11.22 10.04 -12.56
C PRO A 227 -10.89 11.51 -12.28
N ALA A 228 -11.71 12.21 -11.46
CA ALA A 228 -11.46 13.60 -11.09
C ALA A 228 -10.21 13.78 -10.21
N LEU A 229 -9.89 12.83 -9.32
CA LEU A 229 -8.64 12.85 -8.57
C LEU A 229 -7.47 12.55 -9.50
N LEU A 230 -7.57 11.45 -10.26
CA LEU A 230 -6.48 11.00 -11.11
C LEU A 230 -6.10 12.05 -12.16
N ALA A 231 -7.08 12.73 -12.75
CA ALA A 231 -6.85 13.79 -13.73
C ALA A 231 -6.09 15.02 -13.20
N ARG A 232 -5.95 15.19 -11.87
CA ARG A 232 -5.10 16.25 -11.29
C ARG A 232 -3.62 15.94 -11.38
N HIS A 233 -3.27 14.66 -11.48
CA HIS A 233 -1.91 14.17 -11.39
C HIS A 233 -1.44 13.48 -12.67
N PHE A 234 -2.38 12.92 -13.43
CA PHE A 234 -2.10 12.16 -14.62
C PHE A 234 -2.88 12.71 -15.81
N PRO A 235 -2.26 12.78 -17.01
CA PRO A 235 -2.95 13.24 -18.21
C PRO A 235 -4.10 12.31 -18.61
N ALA A 236 -3.98 11.01 -18.30
CA ALA A 236 -5.00 10.01 -18.54
C ALA A 236 -4.75 8.74 -17.68
N THR A 237 -5.78 7.91 -17.57
CA THR A 237 -5.74 6.62 -16.87
C THR A 237 -6.27 5.53 -17.78
N THR A 238 -5.45 4.48 -18.00
CA THR A 238 -5.87 3.24 -18.65
C THR A 238 -6.47 2.30 -17.63
N HIS A 239 -5.69 1.97 -16.58
CA HIS A 239 -6.10 1.08 -15.51
C HIS A 239 -5.83 1.67 -14.12
N LEU A 240 -6.64 1.23 -13.18
CA LEU A 240 -6.41 1.38 -11.74
C LEU A 240 -6.68 0.03 -11.08
N TYR A 241 -5.64 -0.53 -10.45
CA TYR A 241 -5.70 -1.80 -9.76
C TYR A 241 -5.50 -1.61 -8.26
N GLU A 242 -6.37 -2.17 -7.42
CA GLU A 242 -6.18 -2.21 -5.97
C GLU A 242 -5.43 -3.50 -5.61
N ALA A 243 -4.34 -3.38 -4.83
CA ALA A 243 -3.61 -4.53 -4.32
C ALA A 243 -4.33 -5.14 -3.10
N GLU A 244 -5.56 -5.61 -3.29
CA GLU A 244 -6.37 -6.28 -2.25
C GLU A 244 -6.70 -7.72 -2.70
N GLY A 245 -5.70 -8.60 -2.59
CA GLY A 245 -5.86 -10.03 -2.88
C GLY A 245 -6.49 -10.81 -1.71
N PRO A 246 -7.15 -11.95 -1.96
CA PRO A 246 -7.62 -12.79 -0.87
C PRO A 246 -6.43 -13.27 -0.01
N PRO A 247 -6.61 -13.60 1.28
CA PRO A 247 -5.52 -14.08 2.15
C PRO A 247 -4.76 -15.31 1.62
N SER A 248 -5.36 -16.05 0.67
CA SER A 248 -4.76 -17.21 0.01
C SER A 248 -3.94 -16.88 -1.24
N LEU A 249 -4.06 -15.67 -1.81
CA LEU A 249 -3.33 -15.22 -2.99
C LEU A 249 -3.07 -13.72 -2.88
N PRO A 250 -1.87 -13.30 -2.42
CA PRO A 250 -1.52 -11.89 -2.32
C PRO A 250 -1.48 -11.24 -3.71
N ALA A 251 -1.88 -9.98 -3.80
CA ALA A 251 -1.76 -9.16 -5.00
C ALA A 251 -0.38 -8.50 -5.01
N ASP A 252 0.47 -8.87 -5.97
CA ASP A 252 1.77 -8.23 -6.19
C ASP A 252 2.20 -8.34 -7.66
N ALA A 253 3.13 -7.48 -8.08
CA ALA A 253 3.71 -7.45 -9.42
C ALA A 253 4.68 -8.62 -9.64
N VAL A 254 4.17 -9.84 -9.48
CA VAL A 254 4.88 -11.11 -9.63
C VAL A 254 4.12 -11.96 -10.64
N PRO A 255 4.81 -12.61 -11.60
CA PRO A 255 4.14 -13.49 -12.56
C PRO A 255 3.27 -14.54 -11.86
N GLY A 256 2.00 -14.63 -12.25
CA GLY A 256 1.01 -15.52 -11.65
C GLY A 256 0.28 -14.98 -10.40
N MET A 257 0.58 -13.75 -9.95
CA MET A 257 -0.14 -13.08 -8.85
C MET A 257 -0.98 -11.88 -9.30
N THR A 258 -0.88 -11.49 -10.58
CA THR A 258 -1.56 -10.30 -11.14
C THR A 258 -3.09 -10.42 -11.13
N ASP A 259 -3.64 -11.63 -11.21
CA ASP A 259 -5.09 -11.89 -11.12
C ASP A 259 -5.69 -11.56 -9.75
N ALA A 260 -4.86 -11.46 -8.71
CA ALA A 260 -5.33 -11.17 -7.35
C ALA A 260 -5.66 -9.70 -7.12
N PHE A 261 -5.20 -8.79 -7.99
CA PHE A 261 -5.58 -7.38 -7.91
C PHE A 261 -7.07 -7.20 -8.19
N GLU A 262 -7.74 -6.30 -7.47
CA GLU A 262 -9.07 -5.84 -7.88
C GLU A 262 -8.92 -4.78 -8.98
N LEU A 263 -9.71 -4.90 -10.05
CA LEU A 263 -9.74 -3.91 -11.12
C LEU A 263 -10.80 -2.85 -10.80
N ASP A 264 -10.34 -1.64 -10.52
CA ASP A 264 -11.19 -0.52 -10.08
C ASP A 264 -11.58 0.41 -11.23
N GLN A 265 -10.68 0.59 -12.21
CA GLN A 265 -10.94 1.34 -13.43
C GLN A 265 -10.21 0.70 -14.63
N GLY A 266 -10.84 0.71 -15.79
CA GLY A 266 -10.27 0.23 -17.05
C GLY A 266 -10.93 -1.06 -17.56
N PRO A 267 -10.57 -1.52 -18.77
CA PRO A 267 -11.00 -2.83 -19.26
C PRO A 267 -10.40 -3.97 -18.43
N ASP A 268 -11.06 -5.14 -18.43
CA ASP A 268 -10.52 -6.35 -17.80
C ASP A 268 -9.50 -7.03 -18.72
N ASP A 269 -8.43 -6.28 -19.01
CA ASP A 269 -7.23 -6.71 -19.72
C ASP A 269 -6.02 -6.37 -18.83
N ARG A 270 -5.34 -7.41 -18.34
CA ARG A 270 -4.22 -7.27 -17.38
C ARG A 270 -2.86 -7.37 -18.05
N THR A 271 -2.80 -7.29 -19.39
CA THR A 271 -1.57 -7.46 -20.16
C THR A 271 -0.47 -6.47 -19.73
N ASP A 272 -0.83 -5.24 -19.36
CA ASP A 272 0.10 -4.23 -18.88
C ASP A 272 0.71 -4.58 -17.51
N LEU A 273 -0.12 -5.06 -16.57
CA LEU A 273 0.30 -5.49 -15.25
C LEU A 273 1.13 -6.78 -15.33
N GLU A 274 0.77 -7.71 -16.21
CA GLU A 274 1.56 -8.90 -16.51
C GLU A 274 2.92 -8.56 -17.12
N ARG A 275 2.97 -7.57 -18.02
CA ARG A 275 4.23 -7.04 -18.57
C ARG A 275 5.10 -6.44 -17.46
N LEU A 276 4.54 -5.62 -16.57
CA LEU A 276 5.27 -5.08 -15.42
C LEU A 276 5.83 -6.20 -14.55
N ALA A 277 4.99 -7.18 -14.18
CA ALA A 277 5.39 -8.32 -13.37
C ALA A 277 6.51 -9.14 -14.03
N ALA A 278 6.44 -9.36 -15.35
CA ALA A 278 7.48 -10.07 -16.10
C ALA A 278 8.83 -9.31 -16.10
N LEU A 279 8.80 -7.98 -16.29
CA LEU A 279 10.00 -7.14 -16.23
C LEU A 279 10.61 -7.11 -14.83
N ALA A 280 9.76 -7.12 -13.80
CA ALA A 280 10.18 -7.08 -12.39
C ALA A 280 10.68 -8.43 -11.84
N ALA A 281 10.35 -9.54 -12.51
CA ALA A 281 10.55 -10.91 -12.01
C ALA A 281 12.00 -11.28 -11.65
N THR A 282 12.99 -10.62 -12.28
CA THR A 282 14.41 -10.92 -12.06
C THR A 282 15.08 -9.77 -11.30
N PRO A 283 15.30 -9.89 -9.97
CA PRO A 283 16.04 -8.90 -9.19
C PRO A 283 17.53 -8.88 -9.57
N GLY A 284 18.25 -7.86 -9.12
CA GLY A 284 19.70 -7.68 -9.29
C GLY A 284 20.06 -6.46 -10.13
N GLU A 285 21.36 -6.30 -10.41
CA GLU A 285 21.89 -5.15 -11.14
C GLU A 285 21.15 -4.88 -12.46
N GLY A 286 20.84 -3.61 -12.70
CA GLY A 286 20.10 -3.16 -13.88
C GLY A 286 18.60 -3.43 -13.83
N TRP A 287 18.04 -3.85 -12.68
CA TRP A 287 16.60 -4.00 -12.49
C TRP A 287 15.84 -2.72 -12.82
N ALA A 288 16.29 -1.55 -12.33
CA ALA A 288 15.61 -0.28 -12.60
C ALA A 288 15.50 0.02 -14.09
N ARG A 289 16.58 -0.22 -14.85
CA ARG A 289 16.59 -0.05 -16.31
C ARG A 289 15.63 -1.00 -17.01
N ARG A 290 15.48 -2.24 -16.52
CA ARG A 290 14.56 -3.23 -17.10
C ARG A 290 13.10 -2.86 -16.87
N VAL A 291 12.75 -2.35 -15.68
CA VAL A 291 11.36 -2.01 -15.36
C VAL A 291 10.92 -0.63 -15.81
N ALA A 292 11.86 0.31 -16.01
CA ALA A 292 11.56 1.70 -16.41
C ALA A 292 10.58 1.86 -17.61
N PRO A 293 10.59 0.99 -18.65
CA PRO A 293 9.60 1.06 -19.73
C PRO A 293 8.15 0.72 -19.32
N ALA A 294 7.91 0.31 -18.08
CA ALA A 294 6.61 -0.03 -17.53
C ALA A 294 6.36 0.56 -16.12
N LEU A 295 7.31 1.29 -15.55
CA LEU A 295 7.23 1.77 -14.17
C LEU A 295 7.96 3.10 -14.03
N ASP A 296 7.31 4.07 -13.41
CA ASP A 296 7.95 5.31 -12.97
C ASP A 296 8.82 5.01 -11.74
N VAL A 297 10.09 4.67 -11.99
CA VAL A 297 11.06 4.35 -10.95
C VAL A 297 11.33 5.54 -10.01
N PRO A 298 11.50 6.79 -10.51
CA PRO A 298 11.56 7.98 -9.64
C PRO A 298 10.36 8.13 -8.70
N ALA A 299 9.13 7.95 -9.19
CA ALA A 299 7.94 7.99 -8.35
C ALA A 299 7.92 6.82 -7.35
N LEU A 300 8.32 5.61 -7.77
CA LEU A 300 8.44 4.46 -6.90
C LEU A 300 9.37 4.74 -5.72
N VAL A 301 10.61 5.19 -5.95
CA VAL A 301 11.57 5.37 -4.85
C VAL A 301 11.09 6.41 -3.84
N ARG A 302 10.43 7.48 -4.31
CA ARG A 302 9.81 8.48 -3.45
C ARG A 302 8.61 7.91 -2.69
N TYR A 303 7.79 7.08 -3.32
CA TYR A 303 6.69 6.37 -2.67
C TYR A 303 7.20 5.50 -1.53
N LEU A 304 8.19 4.65 -1.80
CA LEU A 304 8.76 3.73 -0.80
C LEU A 304 9.39 4.51 0.38
N ALA A 305 10.10 5.59 0.08
CA ALA A 305 10.72 6.43 1.11
C ALA A 305 9.66 7.11 1.99
N THR A 306 8.57 7.58 1.39
CA THR A 306 7.47 8.25 2.10
C THR A 306 6.67 7.27 2.95
N GLU A 307 6.34 6.09 2.42
CA GLU A 307 5.61 5.05 3.15
C GLU A 307 6.40 4.56 4.38
N ARG A 308 7.71 4.36 4.20
CA ARG A 308 8.62 4.07 5.32
C ARG A 308 8.72 5.27 6.27
N TYR A 309 8.76 6.51 5.79
CA TYR A 309 8.78 7.71 6.65
C TYR A 309 7.55 7.76 7.55
N VAL A 310 6.35 7.57 7.00
CA VAL A 310 5.11 7.57 7.80
C VAL A 310 4.92 6.28 8.59
N GLY A 311 5.80 5.28 8.45
CA GLY A 311 5.75 4.07 9.26
C GLY A 311 4.57 3.15 8.93
N GLN A 312 4.10 3.18 7.68
CA GLN A 312 3.03 2.31 7.22
C GLN A 312 3.58 0.89 7.03
N PHE A 313 3.29 -0.01 7.98
CA PHE A 313 3.85 -1.36 7.99
C PHE A 313 3.04 -2.34 7.14
N ASP A 314 1.74 -2.09 6.99
CA ASP A 314 0.80 -2.91 6.21
C ASP A 314 0.69 -2.41 4.75
N GLY A 315 1.68 -1.65 4.30
CA GLY A 315 1.78 -1.09 2.95
C GLY A 315 2.74 -1.87 2.04
N TYR A 316 3.06 -1.29 0.89
CA TYR A 316 3.85 -1.96 -0.14
C TYR A 316 5.35 -2.09 0.24
N ALA A 317 5.91 -1.01 0.78
CA ALA A 317 7.17 -0.93 1.49
C ALA A 317 7.01 -1.39 2.95
N GLY A 318 6.11 -2.32 3.25
CA GLY A 318 6.00 -2.98 4.54
C GLY A 318 7.20 -3.89 4.84
N LEU A 319 7.12 -4.69 5.90
CA LEU A 319 8.20 -5.60 6.28
C LEU A 319 8.24 -6.83 5.37
N ALA A 320 9.44 -7.30 5.01
CA ALA A 320 9.60 -8.53 4.26
C ALA A 320 8.93 -9.73 4.95
N GLY A 321 8.18 -10.51 4.17
CA GLY A 321 7.42 -11.67 4.65
C GLY A 321 5.97 -11.36 5.00
N GLU A 322 5.58 -10.08 5.02
CA GLU A 322 4.18 -9.65 5.00
C GLU A 322 3.70 -9.50 3.55
N THR A 323 2.41 -9.74 3.32
CA THR A 323 1.76 -9.51 2.02
C THR A 323 1.64 -8.01 1.79
N PRO A 324 2.11 -7.46 0.65
CA PRO A 324 1.85 -6.07 0.33
C PRO A 324 0.34 -5.83 0.20
N SER A 325 -0.13 -4.71 0.75
CA SER A 325 -1.52 -4.27 0.74
C SER A 325 -1.56 -2.73 0.70
N ASN A 326 -2.76 -2.15 0.78
CA ASN A 326 -2.98 -0.72 0.98
C ASN A 326 -2.30 0.18 -0.08
N VAL A 327 -2.28 -0.30 -1.33
CA VAL A 327 -1.70 0.41 -2.46
C VAL A 327 -2.53 0.21 -3.72
N PHE A 328 -2.60 1.26 -4.54
CA PHE A 328 -3.13 1.20 -5.89
C PHE A 328 -2.00 1.25 -6.92
N PHE A 329 -2.18 0.55 -8.02
CA PHE A 329 -1.34 0.59 -9.21
C PHE A 329 -2.13 1.31 -10.30
N HIS A 330 -1.70 2.53 -10.64
CA HIS A 330 -2.23 3.29 -11.75
C HIS A 330 -1.39 3.04 -13.00
N ALA A 331 -2.04 2.83 -14.15
CA ALA A 331 -1.39 2.72 -15.45
C ALA A 331 -1.82 3.85 -16.39
N GLY A 332 -0.85 4.55 -16.97
CA GLY A 332 -1.07 5.53 -18.03
C GLY A 332 -1.32 4.90 -19.42
N PRO A 333 -1.68 5.69 -20.44
CA PRO A 333 -1.81 5.21 -21.83
C PRO A 333 -0.49 4.76 -22.45
N ASP A 334 0.64 5.20 -21.90
CA ASP A 334 2.00 4.78 -22.25
C ASP A 334 2.38 3.43 -21.64
N GLY A 335 1.51 2.83 -20.82
CA GLY A 335 1.76 1.58 -20.11
C GLY A 335 2.78 1.71 -18.97
N VAL A 336 3.04 2.94 -18.50
CA VAL A 336 3.90 3.21 -17.35
C VAL A 336 3.05 3.25 -16.09
N PHE A 337 3.48 2.50 -15.08
CA PHE A 337 2.80 2.42 -13.80
C PHE A 337 3.30 3.45 -12.78
N SER A 338 2.40 3.91 -11.92
CA SER A 338 2.68 4.66 -10.69
C SER A 338 1.97 4.02 -9.51
N LEU A 339 2.62 3.98 -8.35
CA LEU A 339 2.02 3.52 -7.10
C LEU A 339 1.31 4.68 -6.39
N LEU A 340 0.17 4.37 -5.81
CA LEU A 340 -0.75 5.32 -5.21
C LEU A 340 -1.11 4.88 -3.78
N PRO A 341 -0.92 5.73 -2.75
CA PRO A 341 -1.11 5.34 -1.37
C PRO A 341 -2.60 5.11 -1.06
N TRP A 342 -2.90 4.11 -0.23
CA TRP A 342 -4.23 3.84 0.27
C TRP A 342 -4.19 3.26 1.70
N GLY A 343 -5.33 3.12 2.37
CA GLY A 343 -5.45 2.43 3.68
C GLY A 343 -4.43 2.87 4.75
N MET A 344 -4.24 4.18 4.94
CA MET A 344 -3.16 4.73 5.78
C MET A 344 -3.50 4.87 7.28
N ASP A 345 -4.52 4.16 7.77
CA ASP A 345 -4.97 4.23 9.18
C ASP A 345 -3.94 3.65 10.17
N GLN A 346 -3.03 2.80 9.68
CA GLN A 346 -2.00 2.17 10.49
C GLN A 346 -0.62 2.83 10.42
N ALA A 347 -0.53 4.01 9.78
CA ALA A 347 0.67 4.83 9.79
C ALA A 347 0.99 5.37 11.21
N PHE A 348 2.18 5.96 11.38
CA PHE A 348 2.70 6.62 12.59
C PHE A 348 2.79 5.73 13.85
N ARG A 349 2.77 4.40 13.66
CA ARG A 349 2.85 3.40 14.74
C ARG A 349 4.18 2.71 14.81
N GLU A 350 4.69 2.31 13.65
CA GLU A 350 5.90 1.51 13.55
C GLU A 350 7.04 2.33 12.98
N ARG A 351 8.22 2.20 13.58
CA ARG A 351 9.44 2.75 13.02
C ARG A 351 10.09 1.66 12.18
N ILE A 352 9.90 1.76 10.88
CA ILE A 352 10.50 0.79 9.96
C ILE A 352 11.82 1.37 9.43
N PRO A 353 12.96 0.67 9.60
CA PRO A 353 14.23 1.12 9.06
C PRO A 353 14.21 1.20 7.53
N TYR A 354 14.80 2.24 6.94
CA TYR A 354 14.81 2.40 5.48
C TYR A 354 15.55 1.28 4.75
N GLY A 355 16.58 0.71 5.38
CA GLY A 355 17.33 -0.43 4.86
C GLY A 355 16.68 -1.80 5.14
N ALA A 356 15.54 -1.86 5.82
CA ALA A 356 14.84 -3.12 6.04
C ALA A 356 14.35 -3.71 4.71
N ALA A 357 14.45 -5.03 4.56
CA ALA A 357 13.90 -5.73 3.41
C ALA A 357 12.39 -5.42 3.29
N ALA A 358 11.96 -5.09 2.07
CA ALA A 358 10.57 -4.75 1.78
C ALA A 358 9.70 -5.98 1.49
N GLY A 359 8.38 -5.84 1.71
CA GLY A 359 7.38 -6.86 1.41
C GLY A 359 7.09 -7.00 -0.08
N GLY A 360 6.81 -5.88 -0.76
CA GLY A 360 6.42 -5.87 -2.18
C GLY A 360 7.58 -6.13 -3.15
N ALA A 361 7.29 -6.83 -4.25
CA ALA A 361 8.26 -7.25 -5.26
C ALA A 361 8.99 -6.08 -5.94
N LEU A 362 8.32 -4.97 -6.25
CA LEU A 362 8.98 -3.80 -6.86
C LEU A 362 9.93 -3.12 -5.86
N ALA A 363 9.58 -3.12 -4.57
CA ALA A 363 10.43 -2.56 -3.52
C ALA A 363 11.67 -3.44 -3.31
N ALA A 364 11.49 -4.77 -3.24
CA ALA A 364 12.60 -5.72 -3.19
C ALA A 364 13.50 -5.66 -4.43
N GLY A 365 12.89 -5.51 -5.61
CA GLY A 365 13.59 -5.30 -6.89
C GLY A 365 14.48 -4.06 -6.85
N CYS A 366 13.95 -2.92 -6.40
CA CYS A 366 14.76 -1.71 -6.24
C CYS A 366 15.91 -1.90 -5.24
N GLN A 367 15.68 -2.57 -4.11
CA GLN A 367 16.72 -2.85 -3.12
C GLN A 367 17.85 -3.75 -3.66
N SER A 368 17.58 -4.54 -4.70
CA SER A 368 18.56 -5.43 -5.31
C SER A 368 19.44 -4.79 -6.40
N ASP A 369 19.10 -3.56 -6.84
CA ASP A 369 19.83 -2.84 -7.88
C ASP A 369 20.58 -1.64 -7.28
N PRO A 370 21.93 -1.61 -7.35
CA PRO A 370 22.72 -0.53 -6.75
C PRO A 370 22.33 0.87 -7.23
N ALA A 371 21.90 1.02 -8.48
CA ALA A 371 21.45 2.31 -9.00
C ALA A 371 20.12 2.75 -8.38
N CYS A 372 19.15 1.84 -8.29
CA CYS A 372 17.87 2.12 -7.64
C CYS A 372 18.03 2.37 -6.14
N LEU A 373 18.90 1.60 -5.47
CA LEU A 373 19.18 1.79 -4.06
C LEU A 373 19.80 3.17 -3.76
N ARG A 374 20.66 3.69 -4.64
CA ARG A 374 21.14 5.09 -4.56
C ARG A 374 20.01 6.10 -4.74
N ALA A 375 19.18 5.93 -5.77
CA ALA A 375 18.03 6.82 -5.98
C ALA A 375 17.03 6.79 -4.80
N TYR A 376 16.84 5.63 -4.17
CA TYR A 376 16.04 5.50 -2.95
C TYR A 376 16.70 6.16 -1.74
N ALA A 377 18.02 6.03 -1.61
CA ALA A 377 18.78 6.74 -0.59
C ALA A 377 18.64 8.27 -0.71
N ASP A 378 18.72 8.81 -1.93
CA ASP A 378 18.51 10.23 -2.21
C ASP A 378 17.06 10.63 -1.91
N ALA A 379 16.07 9.84 -2.36
CA ALA A 379 14.67 10.08 -2.07
C ALA A 379 14.36 10.07 -0.56
N VAL A 380 15.02 9.22 0.22
CA VAL A 380 14.92 9.23 1.69
C VAL A 380 15.40 10.56 2.28
N HIS A 381 16.52 11.11 1.77
CA HIS A 381 17.01 12.41 2.21
C HIS A 381 16.03 13.54 1.85
N ASP A 382 15.52 13.55 0.63
CA ASP A 382 14.56 14.55 0.15
C ASP A 382 13.26 14.51 0.95
N VAL A 383 12.71 13.32 1.18
CA VAL A 383 11.48 13.12 1.97
C VAL A 383 11.68 13.62 3.39
N ARG A 384 12.79 13.26 4.05
CA ARG A 384 13.07 13.72 5.42
C ARG A 384 13.18 15.25 5.49
N THR A 385 13.88 15.85 4.55
CA THR A 385 14.09 17.30 4.50
C THR A 385 12.76 18.02 4.26
N THR A 386 11.97 17.56 3.29
CA THR A 386 10.66 18.13 2.96
C THR A 386 9.69 18.02 4.14
N LEU A 387 9.62 16.85 4.76
CA LEU A 387 8.65 16.58 5.83
C LEU A 387 9.08 17.13 7.19
N ALA A 388 10.35 17.46 7.39
CA ALA A 388 10.81 18.21 8.56
C ALA A 388 10.14 19.58 8.69
N THR A 389 9.81 20.20 7.56
CA THR A 389 9.16 21.53 7.50
C THR A 389 7.66 21.46 7.20
N ALA A 390 7.09 20.26 7.05
CA ALA A 390 5.68 20.09 6.69
C ALA A 390 4.71 20.27 7.87
N GLY A 391 5.22 20.41 9.11
CA GLY A 391 4.40 20.66 10.30
C GLY A 391 3.39 19.56 10.62
N LEU A 392 3.74 18.29 10.37
CA LEU A 392 2.83 17.15 10.58
C LEU A 392 2.42 16.97 12.04
N ASP A 393 3.30 17.29 12.98
CA ASP A 393 3.01 17.24 14.42
C ASP A 393 2.02 18.35 14.84
N GLU A 394 2.22 19.58 14.35
CA GLU A 394 1.27 20.66 14.57
C GLU A 394 -0.09 20.40 13.91
N LEU A 395 -0.09 19.80 12.70
CA LEU A 395 -1.30 19.37 12.02
C LEU A 395 -2.04 18.34 12.87
N ALA A 396 -1.34 17.35 13.43
CA ALA A 396 -1.92 16.34 14.31
C ALA A 396 -2.58 16.99 15.55
N GLN A 397 -1.90 17.93 16.19
CA GLN A 397 -2.41 18.66 17.36
C GLN A 397 -3.66 19.48 17.02
N ARG A 398 -3.62 20.29 15.95
CA ARG A 398 -4.76 21.12 15.54
C ARG A 398 -5.95 20.27 15.13
N THR A 399 -5.74 19.19 14.39
CA THR A 399 -6.81 18.27 14.01
C THR A 399 -7.39 17.58 15.24
N ALA A 400 -6.56 17.07 16.16
CA ALA A 400 -7.08 16.46 17.39
C ALA A 400 -7.96 17.44 18.20
N ALA A 401 -7.54 18.70 18.33
CA ALA A 401 -8.33 19.74 18.98
C ALA A 401 -9.66 20.02 18.27
N LEU A 402 -9.66 20.08 16.93
CA LEU A 402 -10.88 20.20 16.12
C LEU A 402 -11.85 19.03 16.35
N LEU A 403 -11.33 17.81 16.47
CA LEU A 403 -12.14 16.59 16.58
C LEU A 403 -12.68 16.33 17.98
N ALA A 404 -12.06 16.86 19.04
CA ALA A 404 -12.40 16.54 20.43
C ALA A 404 -13.91 16.70 20.76
N PRO A 405 -14.60 17.79 20.39
CA PRO A 405 -16.04 17.93 20.66
C PRO A 405 -16.89 16.89 19.92
N TRP A 406 -16.43 16.41 18.77
CA TRP A 406 -17.13 15.41 17.96
C TRP A 406 -16.87 13.99 18.46
N GLN A 407 -15.68 13.75 19.00
CA GLN A 407 -15.35 12.49 19.66
C GLN A 407 -16.29 12.26 20.84
N GLU A 408 -16.51 13.26 21.70
CA GLU A 408 -17.45 13.17 22.84
C GLU A 408 -18.88 12.80 22.41
N ARG A 409 -19.31 13.31 21.24
CA ARG A 409 -20.63 13.09 20.67
C ARG A 409 -20.77 11.78 19.89
N ASP A 410 -19.68 11.06 19.63
CA ASP A 410 -19.70 9.82 18.86
C ASP A 410 -20.18 8.64 19.74
N PRO A 411 -21.42 8.13 19.54
CA PRO A 411 -21.96 7.07 20.38
C PRO A 411 -21.39 5.69 20.05
N ARG A 412 -20.62 5.55 18.97
CA ARG A 412 -20.08 4.27 18.46
C ARG A 412 -18.56 4.21 18.52
N ARG A 413 -17.92 5.20 19.14
CA ARG A 413 -16.47 5.25 19.33
C ARG A 413 -15.98 4.01 20.07
N GLU A 414 -15.03 3.29 19.49
CA GLU A 414 -14.47 2.06 20.09
C GLU A 414 -13.31 2.33 21.05
N HIS A 415 -12.78 3.55 21.04
CA HIS A 415 -11.70 4.00 21.94
C HIS A 415 -12.24 5.00 22.95
N SER A 416 -11.79 4.95 24.20
CA SER A 416 -12.08 5.97 25.20
C SER A 416 -11.40 7.30 24.85
N LEU A 417 -11.90 8.42 25.40
CA LEU A 417 -11.27 9.74 25.21
C LEU A 417 -9.80 9.74 25.70
N ALA A 418 -9.51 9.00 26.77
CA ALA A 418 -8.15 8.87 27.30
C ALA A 418 -7.23 8.09 26.34
N GLU A 419 -7.72 7.01 25.72
CA GLU A 419 -6.96 6.26 24.71
C GLU A 419 -6.71 7.10 23.46
N ILE A 420 -7.69 7.92 23.05
CA ILE A 420 -7.55 8.83 21.91
C ILE A 420 -6.48 9.89 22.22
N ALA A 421 -6.56 10.56 23.36
CA ALA A 421 -5.58 11.56 23.77
C ALA A 421 -4.15 10.97 23.83
N ALA A 422 -3.99 9.79 24.44
CA ALA A 422 -2.70 9.11 24.50
C ALA A 422 -2.17 8.71 23.10
N ALA A 423 -3.06 8.30 22.20
CA ALA A 423 -2.69 7.99 20.82
C ALA A 423 -2.29 9.23 20.04
N VAL A 424 -3.01 10.35 20.19
CA VAL A 424 -2.62 11.64 19.60
C VAL A 424 -1.24 12.06 20.09
N ASP A 425 -0.96 11.98 21.40
CA ASP A 425 0.36 12.31 21.95
C ASP A 425 1.47 11.42 21.38
N ALA A 426 1.19 10.13 21.17
CA ALA A 426 2.13 9.21 20.55
C ALA A 426 2.39 9.57 19.07
N THR A 427 1.34 9.91 18.31
CA THR A 427 1.43 10.32 16.91
C THR A 427 2.18 11.64 16.75
N VAL A 428 1.90 12.63 17.60
CA VAL A 428 2.62 13.93 17.64
C VAL A 428 4.10 13.70 17.91
N ARG A 429 4.42 12.86 18.90
CA ARG A 429 5.81 12.51 19.23
C ARG A 429 6.50 11.81 18.07
N PHE A 430 5.83 10.84 17.45
CA PHE A 430 6.35 10.17 16.26
C PHE A 430 6.69 11.19 15.18
N ALA A 431 5.73 12.05 14.79
CA ALA A 431 5.89 13.01 13.72
C ALA A 431 7.03 14.01 14.00
N ARG A 432 7.16 14.46 15.25
CA ARG A 432 8.22 15.39 15.69
C ARG A 432 9.61 14.78 15.65
N GLU A 433 9.73 13.53 16.08
CA GLU A 433 11.03 12.84 16.15
C GLU A 433 11.46 12.24 14.81
N ARG A 434 10.51 12.00 13.89
CA ARG A 434 10.77 11.26 12.64
C ARG A 434 11.86 11.87 11.77
N PRO A 435 11.96 13.20 11.58
CA PRO A 435 13.03 13.80 10.78
C PRO A 435 14.44 13.46 11.27
N ALA A 436 14.63 13.27 12.58
CA ALA A 436 15.93 13.07 13.22
C ALA A 436 16.22 11.60 13.58
N ASP A 437 15.31 10.67 13.26
CA ASP A 437 15.38 9.28 13.70
C ASP A 437 16.65 8.58 13.15
N ALA A 438 17.51 8.12 14.06
CA ALA A 438 18.82 7.55 13.71
C ALA A 438 18.72 6.14 13.11
N ASP A 439 17.60 5.44 13.30
CA ASP A 439 17.33 4.13 12.70
C ASP A 439 16.96 4.24 11.20
N LEU A 440 16.79 5.47 10.72
CA LEU A 440 16.61 5.83 9.33
C LEU A 440 17.93 6.02 8.58
N ARG A 441 19.00 5.30 8.95
CA ARG A 441 20.25 5.34 8.17
C ARG A 441 19.92 5.02 6.72
N THR A 442 20.23 5.99 5.86
CA THR A 442 20.15 5.86 4.42
C THR A 442 20.81 4.54 4.04
N PRO A 443 20.15 3.65 3.28
CA PRO A 443 20.77 2.40 2.89
C PRO A 443 22.11 2.71 2.20
N ALA A 444 23.20 2.16 2.74
CA ALA A 444 24.48 2.29 2.08
C ALA A 444 24.38 1.51 0.76
N ALA A 445 24.40 2.23 -0.36
CA ALA A 445 24.82 1.60 -1.59
C ALA A 445 26.24 1.08 -1.34
N GLY A 446 26.48 -0.22 -1.55
CA GLY A 446 27.86 -0.71 -1.61
C GLY A 446 28.66 0.17 -2.58
N PRO A 447 29.99 0.27 -2.42
CA PRO A 447 30.81 1.14 -3.26
C PRO A 447 30.44 0.86 -4.72
N GLY A 448 29.99 1.90 -5.43
CA GLY A 448 29.81 1.81 -6.87
C GLY A 448 31.13 1.36 -7.51
N PRO A 449 31.13 0.87 -8.76
CA PRO A 449 32.39 0.64 -9.46
C PRO A 449 33.19 1.94 -9.34
N ALA A 450 34.39 1.84 -8.75
CA ALA A 450 35.24 2.97 -8.49
C ALA A 450 35.24 3.84 -9.74
N GLU A 451 34.86 5.10 -9.56
CA GLU A 451 35.07 6.12 -10.58
C GLU A 451 36.54 5.98 -10.98
N ARG A 452 36.78 5.50 -12.21
CA ARG A 452 38.13 5.38 -12.71
C ARG A 452 38.69 6.78 -12.64
N THR A 453 39.64 6.98 -11.74
CA THR A 453 40.46 8.18 -11.67
C THR A 453 40.84 8.54 -13.09
N PRO A 454 40.72 9.81 -13.51
CA PRO A 454 41.25 10.21 -14.80
C PRO A 454 42.73 9.86 -14.77
N VAL A 455 43.13 8.87 -15.59
CA VAL A 455 44.53 8.63 -15.84
C VAL A 455 45.00 9.90 -16.56
N SER A 456 45.81 10.69 -15.87
CA SER A 456 46.52 11.82 -16.45
C SER A 456 47.34 11.29 -17.62
N VAL A 457 46.90 11.58 -18.84
CA VAL A 457 47.69 11.29 -20.04
C VAL A 457 48.71 12.42 -20.18
N PRO A 458 50.03 12.15 -20.19
CA PRO A 458 51.02 13.14 -20.58
C PRO A 458 50.86 13.43 -22.08
N SER A 459 50.78 14.70 -22.41
CA SER A 459 50.72 15.21 -23.78
C SER A 459 52.07 15.04 -24.46
N ASP A 460 52.17 14.16 -25.46
CA ASP A 460 53.21 14.22 -26.49
C ASP A 460 52.59 13.97 -27.89
N PRO A 461 53.06 14.65 -28.95
CA PRO A 461 52.39 14.72 -30.25
C PRO A 461 52.66 13.51 -31.17
N PRO A 462 51.89 13.34 -32.27
CA PRO A 462 51.65 12.04 -32.88
C PRO A 462 52.66 11.66 -33.97
N ALA A 463 52.94 10.37 -34.10
CA ALA A 463 53.56 9.78 -35.29
C ALA A 463 52.82 8.51 -35.76
N ALA A 464 52.38 8.59 -37.02
CA ALA A 464 51.90 7.63 -38.02
C ALA A 464 51.74 6.11 -37.75
N ALA A 465 50.52 5.63 -38.05
CA ALA A 465 50.11 4.54 -38.96
C ALA A 465 50.48 3.05 -38.74
N ALA A 466 49.43 2.27 -38.36
CA ALA A 466 48.93 0.96 -38.89
C ALA A 466 49.81 -0.34 -38.84
N PRO A 467 49.24 -1.58 -38.97
CA PRO A 467 47.95 -2.18 -38.55
C PRO A 467 48.16 -3.54 -37.76
N PRO A 468 47.12 -4.37 -37.45
CA PRO A 468 47.14 -5.32 -36.32
C PRO A 468 47.42 -6.80 -36.69
N ALA A 469 47.96 -7.55 -35.71
CA ALA A 469 48.02 -9.02 -35.62
C ALA A 469 48.59 -9.37 -34.22
N VAL A 470 48.37 -10.47 -33.50
CA VAL A 470 47.61 -11.73 -33.62
C VAL A 470 47.66 -12.37 -32.22
N LEU A 471 46.72 -13.26 -31.89
CA LEU A 471 46.74 -14.16 -30.74
C LEU A 471 48.08 -14.91 -30.60
N ASP A 472 48.60 -15.09 -29.38
CA ASP A 472 49.29 -16.35 -29.04
C ASP A 472 49.19 -16.73 -27.55
N LEU A 473 49.14 -18.05 -27.35
CA LEU A 473 48.95 -18.83 -26.12
C LEU A 473 50.30 -19.28 -25.54
N GLY A 474 50.33 -19.51 -24.22
CA GLY A 474 51.40 -20.23 -23.51
C GLY A 474 52.54 -19.30 -23.05
N THR A 475 53.20 -19.48 -21.90
CA THR A 475 53.51 -20.73 -21.19
C THR A 475 53.87 -20.39 -19.73
N THR A 476 53.91 -21.44 -18.92
CA THR A 476 54.04 -21.55 -17.45
C THR A 476 55.36 -21.12 -16.78
N ALA A 477 55.21 -20.61 -15.55
CA ALA A 477 56.03 -20.80 -14.32
C ALA A 477 57.42 -20.08 -14.20
N PRO A 478 57.98 -19.85 -12.98
CA PRO A 478 57.59 -20.37 -11.66
C PRO A 478 57.48 -19.34 -10.50
N ALA A 479 57.01 -19.88 -9.37
CA ALA A 479 56.77 -19.24 -8.08
C ALA A 479 58.03 -18.73 -7.37
N THR A 480 57.86 -17.66 -6.58
CA THR A 480 58.72 -17.34 -5.43
C THR A 480 57.90 -16.84 -4.24
N ALA A 481 58.09 -17.55 -3.13
CA ALA A 481 58.08 -17.19 -1.71
C ALA A 481 56.97 -16.32 -1.10
N ALA A 482 56.37 -16.90 -0.06
CA ALA A 482 55.34 -16.37 0.81
C ALA A 482 55.84 -15.35 1.85
N GLY A 483 54.99 -14.38 2.18
CA GLY A 483 54.92 -13.69 3.48
C GLY A 483 53.68 -14.12 4.26
N PRO A 484 53.62 -13.97 5.59
CA PRO A 484 52.68 -14.70 6.44
C PRO A 484 51.27 -14.12 6.33
N THR A 485 50.39 -14.80 5.59
CA THR A 485 48.96 -14.54 5.61
C THR A 485 48.36 -15.22 6.83
N THR A 486 47.88 -14.42 7.79
CA THR A 486 46.95 -14.88 8.83
C THR A 486 45.79 -15.63 8.18
N ALA A 487 45.62 -16.90 8.56
CA ALA A 487 44.51 -17.73 8.09
C ALA A 487 43.17 -17.03 8.37
N PRO A 488 42.24 -16.93 7.39
CA PRO A 488 40.90 -16.50 7.67
C PRO A 488 40.25 -17.54 8.60
N ALA A 489 39.72 -17.08 9.73
CA ALA A 489 38.93 -17.91 10.61
C ALA A 489 37.82 -18.60 9.80
N ALA A 490 37.68 -19.91 9.99
CA ALA A 490 36.60 -20.69 9.38
C ALA A 490 35.25 -19.99 9.60
N PRO A 491 34.35 -19.98 8.60
CA PRO A 491 33.07 -19.29 8.71
C PRO A 491 32.30 -19.85 9.91
N VAL A 492 32.12 -19.00 10.93
CA VAL A 492 31.30 -19.33 12.11
C VAL A 492 29.88 -19.57 11.61
N ALA A 493 29.42 -20.82 11.68
CA ALA A 493 28.07 -21.17 11.30
C ALA A 493 27.06 -20.27 12.04
N PRO A 494 26.01 -19.76 11.37
CA PRO A 494 25.08 -18.84 11.99
C PRO A 494 24.46 -19.46 13.24
N ALA A 495 24.40 -18.69 14.33
CA ALA A 495 23.79 -19.10 15.59
C ALA A 495 22.34 -19.57 15.35
N ARG A 496 22.05 -20.86 15.57
CA ARG A 496 20.71 -21.45 15.36
C ARG A 496 20.09 -21.91 16.67
N LEU A 497 18.80 -21.63 16.85
CA LEU A 497 17.98 -22.21 17.91
C LEU A 497 17.59 -23.63 17.51
N ARG A 498 18.00 -24.64 18.28
CA ARG A 498 17.63 -26.03 18.05
C ARG A 498 16.44 -26.37 18.95
N ALA A 499 15.29 -26.67 18.34
CA ALA A 499 14.10 -27.12 19.04
C ALA A 499 13.66 -28.51 18.55
N ARG A 500 13.29 -29.39 19.47
CA ARG A 500 12.61 -30.66 19.19
C ARG A 500 11.35 -30.73 20.01
N ALA A 501 10.27 -31.23 19.43
CA ALA A 501 8.99 -31.32 20.10
C ALA A 501 8.34 -32.68 19.86
N THR A 502 7.83 -33.30 20.91
CA THR A 502 7.09 -34.56 20.87
C THR A 502 5.73 -34.41 21.54
N LEU A 503 4.71 -35.00 20.94
CA LEU A 503 3.36 -35.05 21.49
C LEU A 503 3.13 -36.46 22.06
N GLY A 504 2.97 -36.54 23.38
CA GLY A 504 2.61 -37.77 24.07
C GLY A 504 1.10 -37.91 24.23
N ASP A 505 0.70 -38.99 24.90
CA ASP A 505 -0.70 -39.33 25.13
C ASP A 505 -1.48 -38.21 25.82
N ARG A 506 -2.77 -38.13 25.50
CA ARG A 506 -3.71 -37.11 26.03
C ARG A 506 -3.27 -35.67 25.76
N GLY A 507 -2.48 -35.42 24.71
CA GLY A 507 -2.16 -34.08 24.24
C GLY A 507 -1.03 -33.38 25.01
N ARG A 508 -0.17 -34.13 25.71
CA ARG A 508 0.98 -33.58 26.44
C ARG A 508 2.13 -33.29 25.47
N LEU A 509 2.42 -32.02 25.23
CA LEU A 509 3.56 -31.57 24.44
C LEU A 509 4.81 -31.44 25.31
N ARG A 510 5.92 -32.05 24.86
CA ARG A 510 7.26 -31.87 25.43
C ARG A 510 8.16 -31.21 24.39
N VAL A 511 8.77 -30.09 24.74
CA VAL A 511 9.66 -29.32 23.85
C VAL A 511 11.03 -29.17 24.49
N THR A 512 12.07 -29.64 23.80
CA THR A 512 13.46 -29.48 24.21
C THR A 512 14.10 -28.41 23.34
N VAL A 513 14.69 -27.38 23.95
CA VAL A 513 15.31 -26.25 23.25
C VAL A 513 16.75 -26.07 23.70
N ARG A 514 17.68 -25.90 22.76
CA ARG A 514 19.09 -25.56 22.99
C ARG A 514 19.51 -24.42 22.07
N ALA A 515 20.34 -23.51 22.57
CA ALA A 515 20.84 -22.37 21.83
C ALA A 515 22.31 -22.08 22.17
N PRO A 516 23.06 -21.39 21.29
CA PRO A 516 24.47 -21.07 21.53
C PRO A 516 24.69 -19.91 22.52
N TYR A 517 23.62 -19.31 23.06
CA TYR A 517 23.72 -18.27 24.09
C TYR A 517 22.54 -18.30 25.06
N ALA A 518 22.75 -17.72 26.24
CA ALA A 518 21.76 -17.64 27.29
C ALA A 518 20.66 -16.62 26.96
N GLY A 519 19.46 -16.82 27.50
CA GLY A 519 18.34 -15.93 27.33
C GLY A 519 17.05 -16.51 27.90
N THR A 520 15.90 -15.94 27.53
CA THR A 520 14.59 -16.50 27.86
C THR A 520 13.97 -17.14 26.64
N VAL A 521 13.68 -18.43 26.71
CA VAL A 521 12.95 -19.14 25.66
C VAL A 521 11.45 -19.08 25.93
N ALA A 522 10.67 -18.75 24.90
CA ALA A 522 9.22 -18.83 24.86
C ALA A 522 8.78 -19.92 23.86
N VAL A 523 7.98 -20.88 24.33
CA VAL A 523 7.34 -21.91 23.50
C VAL A 523 5.86 -21.57 23.36
N THR A 524 5.39 -21.51 22.12
CA THR A 524 3.99 -21.27 21.77
C THR A 524 3.46 -22.38 20.85
N ALA A 525 2.30 -22.93 21.20
CA ALA A 525 1.52 -23.89 20.41
C ALA A 525 0.02 -23.67 20.72
N PRO A 526 -0.94 -24.26 19.97
CA PRO A 526 -2.37 -24.07 20.23
C PRO A 526 -2.78 -24.44 21.67
N GLY A 527 -3.17 -23.44 22.46
CA GLY A 527 -3.49 -23.61 23.89
C GLY A 527 -2.28 -23.77 24.83
N CYS A 528 -1.06 -23.53 24.34
CA CYS A 528 0.17 -23.61 25.14
C CYS A 528 1.05 -22.37 24.91
N ARG A 529 1.35 -21.66 26.01
CA ARG A 529 2.39 -20.63 26.08
C ARG A 529 3.20 -20.82 27.35
N ARG A 530 4.50 -21.08 27.22
CA ARG A 530 5.43 -21.28 28.35
C ARG A 530 6.73 -20.55 28.10
N THR A 531 7.29 -19.95 29.14
CA THR A 531 8.60 -19.30 29.11
C THR A 531 9.53 -19.94 30.13
N ARG A 532 10.83 -20.02 29.83
CA ARG A 532 11.87 -20.42 30.79
C ARG A 532 13.21 -19.76 30.48
N PRO A 533 14.04 -19.48 31.49
CA PRO A 533 15.45 -19.18 31.27
C PRO A 533 16.16 -20.37 30.60
N LEU A 534 17.08 -20.07 29.69
CA LEU A 534 17.93 -21.00 28.97
C LEU A 534 19.38 -20.55 29.16
N ALA A 535 20.26 -21.44 29.62
CA ALA A 535 21.69 -21.18 29.63
C ALA A 535 22.31 -21.52 28.27
N ALA A 536 23.41 -20.86 27.91
CA ALA A 536 24.15 -21.13 26.68
C ALA A 536 24.52 -22.63 26.61
N ASP A 537 24.26 -23.25 25.46
CA ASP A 537 24.57 -24.65 25.14
C ASP A 537 23.98 -25.73 26.05
N ARG A 538 23.14 -25.37 27.02
CA ARG A 538 22.41 -26.32 27.86
C ARG A 538 20.96 -26.45 27.40
N PRO A 539 20.46 -27.67 27.12
CA PRO A 539 19.06 -27.83 26.73
C PRO A 539 18.13 -27.55 27.90
N VAL A 540 17.01 -26.89 27.64
CA VAL A 540 15.88 -26.78 28.57
C VAL A 540 14.68 -27.53 28.03
N VAL A 541 13.90 -28.15 28.93
CA VAL A 541 12.68 -28.87 28.58
C VAL A 541 11.47 -28.10 29.10
N LEU A 542 10.53 -27.80 28.21
CA LEU A 542 9.23 -27.23 28.55
C LEU A 542 8.14 -28.25 28.26
N THR A 543 7.18 -28.38 29.19
CA THR A 543 6.02 -29.26 29.03
C THR A 543 4.72 -28.48 29.16
N CYS A 544 3.74 -28.80 28.33
CA CYS A 544 2.40 -28.20 28.39
C CYS A 544 1.35 -29.13 27.76
N ARG A 545 0.07 -28.79 27.89
CA ARG A 545 -1.03 -29.48 27.20
C ARG A 545 -1.47 -28.66 26.00
N ILE A 546 -1.78 -29.35 24.90
CA ILE A 546 -2.41 -28.75 23.72
C ILE A 546 -3.93 -28.73 23.92
N ALA A 547 -4.58 -27.67 23.44
CA ALA A 547 -6.04 -27.57 23.47
C ALA A 547 -6.70 -28.76 22.75
N ALA A 548 -7.68 -29.40 23.38
CA ALA A 548 -8.37 -30.57 22.82
C ALA A 548 -9.03 -30.28 21.45
N THR A 549 -9.55 -29.07 21.28
CA THR A 549 -10.13 -28.58 20.01
C THR A 549 -9.08 -28.50 18.89
N ALA A 550 -7.85 -28.09 19.21
CA ALA A 550 -6.75 -28.02 18.26
C ALA A 550 -6.25 -29.42 17.85
N LEU A 551 -6.19 -30.37 18.79
CA LEU A 551 -5.87 -31.77 18.50
C LEU A 551 -6.93 -32.42 17.60
N ALA A 552 -8.22 -32.21 17.92
CA ALA A 552 -9.32 -32.74 17.12
C ALA A 552 -9.31 -32.16 15.69
N ARG A 553 -9.02 -30.87 15.56
CA ARG A 553 -8.88 -30.21 14.25
C ARG A 553 -7.70 -30.77 13.45
N ALA A 554 -6.52 -30.86 14.07
CA ALA A 554 -5.32 -31.38 13.43
C ALA A 554 -5.50 -32.82 12.90
N ARG A 555 -6.18 -33.69 13.68
CA ARG A 555 -6.53 -35.05 13.25
C ARG A 555 -7.50 -35.07 12.07
N ARG A 556 -8.59 -34.29 12.13
CA ARG A 556 -9.57 -34.22 11.02
C ARG A 556 -8.95 -33.72 9.73
N GLU A 557 -8.01 -32.80 9.82
CA GLU A 557 -7.38 -32.17 8.65
C GLU A 557 -6.12 -32.91 8.18
N GLY A 558 -5.63 -33.92 8.93
CA GLY A 558 -4.38 -34.61 8.61
C GLY A 558 -3.13 -33.72 8.68
N ARG A 559 -3.17 -32.64 9.48
CA ARG A 559 -2.10 -31.62 9.54
C ARG A 559 -1.29 -31.72 10.84
N PRO A 560 0.04 -31.52 10.81
CA PRO A 560 0.85 -31.47 12.03
C PRO A 560 0.58 -30.20 12.83
N LEU A 561 0.78 -30.26 14.16
CA LEU A 561 0.79 -29.07 15.01
C LEU A 561 2.07 -28.27 14.78
N LEU A 562 1.94 -26.95 14.71
CA LEU A 562 3.09 -26.04 14.66
C LEU A 562 3.45 -25.59 16.08
N VAL A 563 4.68 -25.89 16.49
CA VAL A 563 5.25 -25.47 17.77
C VAL A 563 6.35 -24.47 17.49
N ARG A 564 6.20 -23.24 17.97
CA ARG A 564 7.20 -22.17 17.82
C ARG A 564 7.99 -22.00 19.11
N ALA A 565 9.31 -22.05 19.02
CA ALA A 565 10.23 -21.64 20.08
C ALA A 565 10.92 -20.33 19.67
N ARG A 566 10.98 -19.36 20.59
CA ARG A 566 11.67 -18.07 20.41
C ARG A 566 12.60 -17.85 21.58
N LEU A 567 13.87 -17.58 21.33
CA LEU A 567 14.84 -17.14 22.33
C LEU A 567 15.00 -15.63 22.26
N SER A 568 14.79 -14.95 23.38
CA SER A 568 15.06 -13.51 23.53
C SER A 568 16.24 -13.32 24.50
N ALA A 569 17.25 -12.57 24.08
CA ALA A 569 18.41 -12.22 24.92
C ALA A 569 18.96 -10.87 24.46
N ALA A 570 18.70 -9.78 25.19
CA ALA A 570 19.28 -8.48 24.86
C ALA A 570 20.80 -8.49 25.12
N PRO A 571 21.64 -7.86 24.26
CA PRO A 571 21.32 -7.06 23.06
C PRO A 571 21.25 -7.88 21.75
N ARG A 572 21.16 -9.21 21.82
CA ARG A 572 21.18 -10.08 20.63
C ARG A 572 19.81 -10.20 19.97
N ARG A 573 19.82 -10.32 18.64
CA ARG A 573 18.63 -10.65 17.84
C ARG A 573 17.98 -11.94 18.36
N ALA A 574 16.65 -11.94 18.44
CA ALA A 574 15.92 -13.13 18.87
C ALA A 574 16.05 -14.26 17.83
N LEU A 575 16.29 -15.50 18.29
CA LEU A 575 16.28 -16.68 17.42
C LEU A 575 14.93 -17.36 17.48
N THR A 576 14.47 -17.91 16.37
CA THR A 576 13.21 -18.66 16.30
C THR A 576 13.41 -20.03 15.66
N ALA A 577 12.61 -20.99 16.09
CA ALA A 577 12.54 -22.32 15.51
C ALA A 577 11.08 -22.80 15.49
N THR A 578 10.63 -23.35 14.37
CA THR A 578 9.29 -23.95 14.24
C THR A 578 9.42 -25.45 14.04
N VAL A 579 8.79 -26.24 14.90
CA VAL A 579 8.75 -27.70 14.83
C VAL A 579 7.35 -28.14 14.42
N ARG A 580 7.27 -28.98 13.38
CA ARG A 580 6.04 -29.67 12.97
C ARG A 580 5.93 -30.97 13.75
N VAL A 581 4.89 -31.10 14.57
CA VAL A 581 4.66 -32.30 15.39
C VAL A 581 3.47 -33.07 14.81
N PRO A 582 3.67 -34.29 14.29
CA PRO A 582 2.58 -35.09 13.75
C PRO A 582 1.59 -35.43 14.88
N VAL A 583 0.30 -35.37 14.57
CA VAL A 583 -0.77 -35.78 15.50
C VAL A 583 -1.26 -37.14 15.03
N ARG A 584 -0.88 -38.19 15.75
CA ARG A 584 -1.40 -39.55 15.55
C ARG A 584 -2.77 -39.71 16.20
#